data_AF-A0A5B6VVP1-F1
#
_entry.id   AF-A0A5B6VVP1-F1
#
_cell.length_a   1.000
_cell.length_b   1.000
_cell.length_c   1.000
_cell.angle_alpha   90.00
_cell.angle_beta   90.00
_cell.angle_gamma   90.00
#
_symmetry.space_group_name_H-M   'P 1'
#
loop_
_entity.id
_entity.type
_entity.pdbx_description
1 polymer ?
#
loop_
_entity_poly.entity_id
_entity_poly.type
_entity_poly.pdbx_seq_one_letter_code
_entity_poly.pdbx_strand_id
1 'polypeptide(L)'
;MVQAVEAPDSARNKVFFSVFGFLDREVSLKVSNLKYKVQLSSGERYPVPKKSTPVYITIGDGGNQEGLAGRSPTREYSAFREASYGHSTLEIQNGTHAFYH
;
A
#
# COMPACT_ATOMS: atom_id res chain seq x y z
N MET A 1 -6.99 -7.37 6.56
CA MET A 1 -7.03 -5.93 6.21
C MET A 1 -5.73 -5.30 6.67
N VAL A 2 -4.72 -5.23 5.80
CA VAL A 2 -3.53 -4.41 6.08
C VAL A 2 -3.94 -2.97 5.73
N GLN A 3 -4.61 -2.30 6.67
CA GLN A 3 -4.53 -0.86 6.66
C GLN A 3 -3.08 -0.59 7.03
N ALA A 4 -2.24 -0.25 6.04
CA ALA A 4 -0.90 0.23 6.33
C ALA A 4 -1.09 1.54 7.10
N VAL A 5 -1.17 1.42 8.43
CA VAL A 5 -1.00 2.55 9.31
C VAL A 5 0.41 3.00 9.01
N GLU A 6 0.52 4.11 8.30
CA GLU A 6 1.79 4.70 7.94
C GLU A 6 2.63 4.78 9.20
N ALA A 7 3.71 3.99 9.25
CA ALA A 7 4.67 4.10 10.33
C ALA A 7 5.24 5.53 10.22
N PRO A 8 5.16 6.35 11.29
CA PRO A 8 5.63 7.75 11.27
C PRO A 8 7.04 7.90 10.71
N ASP A 9 7.88 6.89 10.90
CA ASP A 9 9.26 6.86 10.46
C ASP A 9 9.42 6.63 8.94
N SER A 10 8.43 6.03 8.27
CA SER A 10 8.48 5.84 6.81
C SER A 10 8.40 7.15 6.04
N ALA A 11 7.53 8.08 6.47
CA ALA A 11 7.50 9.43 5.93
C ALA A 11 8.76 10.23 6.30
N ARG A 12 9.24 10.12 7.55
CA ARG A 12 10.43 10.84 8.02
C ARG A 12 11.68 10.42 7.25
N ASN A 13 11.85 9.13 7.01
CA ASN A 13 12.99 8.57 6.31
C ASN A 13 12.85 8.57 4.79
N LYS A 14 11.80 9.21 4.24
CA LYS A 14 11.54 9.33 2.80
C LYS A 14 11.53 7.96 2.09
N VAL A 15 10.88 6.98 2.70
CA VAL A 15 10.66 5.67 2.06
C VAL A 15 9.84 5.88 0.78
N PHE A 16 10.28 5.31 -0.33
CA PHE A 16 9.60 5.45 -1.63
C PHE A 16 8.44 4.46 -1.78
N PHE A 17 8.66 3.20 -1.39
CA PHE A 17 7.66 2.14 -1.43
C PHE A 17 7.90 1.15 -0.28
N SER A 18 6.82 0.48 0.14
CA SER A 18 6.87 -0.60 1.13
C SER A 18 6.10 -1.80 0.59
N VAL A 19 6.74 -2.97 0.62
CA VAL A 19 6.18 -4.23 0.10
C VAL A 19 5.77 -5.14 1.27
N PHE A 20 4.56 -5.66 1.21
CA PHE A 20 3.99 -6.57 2.21
C PHE A 20 3.47 -7.84 1.55
N GLY A 21 3.45 -8.96 2.28
CA GLY A 21 2.79 -10.19 1.87
C GLY A 21 1.42 -10.36 2.54
N PHE A 22 1.03 -11.63 2.77
CA PHE A 22 -0.14 -12.08 3.56
C PHE A 22 -1.52 -11.95 2.89
N LEU A 23 -1.75 -10.94 2.05
CA LEU A 23 -2.96 -10.80 1.24
C LEU A 23 -2.62 -10.84 -0.25
N ASP A 24 -3.61 -11.12 -1.10
CA ASP A 24 -3.48 -11.00 -2.56
C ASP A 24 -3.00 -9.62 -3.02
N ARG A 25 -2.67 -9.53 -4.31
CA ARG A 25 -2.05 -8.35 -4.94
C ARG A 25 -2.90 -7.07 -4.80
N GLU A 26 -2.32 -6.04 -4.19
CA GLU A 26 -2.93 -4.70 -4.09
C GLU A 26 -1.85 -3.61 -4.14
N VAL A 27 -2.03 -2.61 -5.00
CA VAL A 27 -1.22 -1.39 -5.04
C VAL A 27 -2.05 -0.22 -4.56
N SER A 28 -1.59 0.47 -3.52
CA SER A 28 -2.26 1.65 -2.97
C SER A 28 -1.67 2.95 -3.50
N LEU A 29 -2.52 3.96 -3.61
CA LEU A 29 -2.11 5.35 -3.84
C LEU A 29 -1.26 5.87 -2.67
N LYS A 30 -0.47 6.93 -2.91
CA LYS A 30 0.27 7.65 -1.87
C LYS A 30 -0.70 8.35 -0.92
N VAL A 31 -1.07 7.67 0.15
CA VAL A 31 -1.96 8.18 1.18
C VAL A 31 -1.26 8.24 2.53
N SER A 32 -1.70 9.17 3.38
CA SER A 32 -1.22 9.34 4.75
C SER A 32 -2.35 9.15 5.74
N ASN A 33 -2.06 8.48 6.86
CA ASN A 33 -3.01 8.32 7.97
C ASN A 33 -2.42 8.77 9.32
N LEU A 34 -1.34 9.56 9.29
CA LEU A 34 -0.64 10.01 10.50
C LEU A 34 -1.48 10.94 11.39
N LYS A 35 -2.55 11.54 10.87
CA LYS A 35 -3.47 12.36 11.66
C LYS A 35 -4.40 11.54 12.57
N TYR A 36 -4.41 10.22 12.44
CA TYR A 36 -5.32 9.32 13.18
C TYR A 36 -5.22 9.47 14.71
N LYS A 37 -4.05 9.84 15.25
CA LYS A 37 -3.84 9.99 16.71
C LYS A 37 -4.15 11.38 17.29
N VAL A 38 -4.17 12.45 16.49
CA VAL A 38 -4.32 13.83 17.00
C VAL A 38 -5.77 14.32 16.96
N GLN A 39 -6.64 13.66 16.20
CA GLN A 39 -7.99 14.16 15.90
C GLN A 39 -9.12 13.21 16.30
N LEU A 40 -9.00 12.51 17.44
CA LEU A 40 -10.16 11.88 18.07
C LEU A 40 -11.24 12.92 18.48
N SER A 41 -10.90 14.21 18.44
CA SER A 41 -11.78 15.36 18.72
C SER A 41 -12.22 16.17 17.49
N SER A 42 -11.63 16.01 16.29
CA SER A 42 -11.86 16.95 15.17
C SER A 42 -12.04 16.37 13.75
N GLY A 43 -12.31 15.06 13.60
CA GLY A 43 -13.13 14.58 12.47
C GLY A 43 -12.49 14.03 11.20
N GLU A 44 -11.18 14.16 10.92
CA GLU A 44 -10.59 13.49 9.74
C GLU A 44 -10.26 12.02 10.04
N ARG A 45 -11.17 11.11 9.66
CA ARG A 45 -11.07 9.65 9.90
C ARG A 45 -10.56 8.84 8.70
N TYR A 46 -10.26 9.50 7.58
CA TYR A 46 -9.95 8.84 6.31
C TYR A 46 -8.52 9.12 5.85
N PRO A 47 -7.85 8.15 5.19
CA PRO A 47 -6.53 8.36 4.62
C PRO A 47 -6.57 9.50 3.59
N VAL A 48 -5.67 10.47 3.74
CA VAL A 48 -5.61 11.66 2.88
C VAL A 48 -4.45 11.52 1.89
N PRO A 49 -4.65 11.77 0.58
CA PRO A 49 -3.58 11.75 -0.40
C PRO A 49 -2.43 12.70 -0.02
N LYS A 50 -1.19 12.22 -0.05
CA LYS A 50 -0.02 13.02 0.33
C LYS A 50 1.24 12.57 -0.42
N LYS A 51 1.85 13.48 -1.17
CA LYS A 51 3.02 13.19 -2.04
C LYS A 51 4.24 12.62 -1.31
N SER A 52 4.41 12.96 -0.03
CA SER A 52 5.56 12.56 0.79
C SER A 52 5.42 11.17 1.41
N THR A 53 4.32 10.45 1.15
CA THR A 53 4.14 9.09 1.67
C THR A 53 4.61 8.05 0.65
N PRO A 54 5.05 6.88 1.13
CA PRO A 54 5.40 5.78 0.26
C PRO A 54 4.18 5.25 -0.50
N VAL A 55 4.45 4.57 -1.60
CA VAL A 55 3.49 3.67 -2.24
C VAL A 55 3.46 2.35 -1.45
N TYR A 56 2.28 1.85 -1.11
CA TYR A 56 2.14 0.55 -0.46
C TYR A 56 1.76 -0.50 -1.49
N ILE A 57 2.54 -1.58 -1.51
CA ILE A 57 2.36 -2.69 -2.44
C ILE A 57 2.20 -3.96 -1.62
N THR A 58 1.14 -4.70 -1.89
CA THR A 58 0.88 -6.02 -1.33
C THR A 58 1.08 -7.06 -2.43
N ILE A 59 1.92 -8.06 -2.16
CA ILE A 59 2.25 -9.18 -3.04
C ILE A 59 2.26 -10.44 -2.17
N GLY A 60 1.09 -11.02 -1.92
CA GLY A 60 0.93 -12.29 -1.21
C GLY A 60 0.25 -13.38 -2.06
N ASP A 61 0.15 -13.14 -3.36
CA ASP A 61 -0.48 -13.97 -4.39
C ASP A 61 0.47 -15.07 -4.94
N GLY A 62 1.34 -15.64 -4.09
CA GLY A 62 2.39 -16.55 -4.52
C GLY A 62 1.97 -17.99 -4.82
N GLY A 63 0.71 -18.38 -4.53
CA GLY A 63 0.25 -19.77 -4.71
C GLY A 63 0.08 -20.57 -3.42
N ASN A 64 -0.32 -19.93 -2.32
CA ASN A 64 -0.54 -20.61 -1.04
C ASN A 64 -1.77 -21.54 -1.06
N GLN A 65 -1.79 -22.51 -0.14
CA GLN A 65 -2.87 -23.51 -0.05
C GLN A 65 -4.22 -22.92 0.35
N GLU A 66 -4.23 -21.77 1.03
CA GLU A 66 -5.47 -21.08 1.42
C GLU A 66 -6.25 -20.52 0.22
N GLY A 67 -5.64 -20.44 -0.96
CA GLY A 67 -6.29 -19.90 -2.15
C GLY A 67 -6.21 -18.38 -2.25
N LEU A 68 -6.76 -17.84 -3.33
CA LEU A 68 -6.89 -16.40 -3.55
C LEU A 68 -7.93 -15.77 -2.62
N ALA A 69 -7.66 -14.56 -2.15
CA ALA A 69 -8.57 -13.75 -1.38
C ALA A 69 -9.81 -13.33 -2.20
N GLY A 70 -10.98 -13.48 -1.59
CA GLY A 70 -12.25 -13.08 -2.21
C GLY A 70 -12.35 -11.58 -2.51
N ARG A 71 -13.10 -11.22 -3.56
CA ARG A 71 -13.38 -9.83 -3.93
C ARG A 71 -14.09 -9.10 -2.79
N SER A 72 -13.46 -8.06 -2.27
CA SER A 72 -14.06 -7.09 -1.34
C SER A 72 -14.14 -5.72 -2.01
N PRO A 73 -15.06 -4.83 -1.59
CA PRO A 73 -15.19 -3.50 -2.19
C PRO A 73 -13.86 -2.74 -2.18
N THR A 74 -13.55 -2.12 -3.32
CA THR A 74 -12.36 -1.27 -3.50
C THR A 74 -12.49 -0.03 -2.63
N ARG A 75 -11.36 0.41 -2.06
CA ARG A 75 -11.30 1.61 -1.22
C ARG A 75 -10.67 2.74 -2.01
N GLU A 76 -10.97 3.98 -1.64
CA GLU A 76 -10.49 5.17 -2.37
C GLU A 76 -8.95 5.30 -2.43
N TYR A 77 -8.25 4.71 -1.47
CA TYR A 77 -6.79 4.69 -1.45
C TYR A 77 -6.17 3.56 -2.28
N SER A 78 -6.97 2.65 -2.82
CA SER A 78 -6.50 1.52 -3.64
C SER A 78 -6.40 1.99 -5.09
N ALA A 79 -5.21 1.89 -5.69
CA ALA A 79 -4.99 2.24 -7.09
C ALA A 79 -5.30 1.06 -8.01
N PHE A 80 -4.91 -0.14 -7.58
CA PHE A 80 -5.04 -1.39 -8.33
C PHE A 80 -5.17 -2.55 -7.35
N ARG A 81 -6.02 -3.53 -7.68
CA ARG A 81 -6.18 -4.75 -6.90
C ARG A 81 -6.60 -5.90 -7.80
N GLU A 82 -5.89 -7.01 -7.68
CA GLU A 82 -6.15 -8.21 -8.47
C GLU A 82 -5.97 -9.47 -7.60
N ALA A 83 -6.89 -10.42 -7.75
CA ALA A 83 -6.81 -11.73 -7.11
C ALA A 83 -6.42 -12.74 -8.18
N SER A 84 -5.11 -12.87 -8.43
CA SER A 84 -4.51 -13.78 -9.40
C SER A 84 -3.16 -14.22 -8.89
N TYR A 85 -2.78 -15.47 -9.07
CA TYR A 85 -1.44 -15.91 -8.69
C TYR A 85 -0.37 -15.28 -9.58
N GLY A 86 0.77 -14.96 -8.98
CA GLY A 86 1.89 -14.42 -9.71
C GLY A 86 3.06 -13.98 -8.85
N HIS A 87 3.93 -13.19 -9.47
CA HIS A 87 5.01 -12.47 -8.83
C HIS A 87 5.09 -11.07 -9.45
N SER A 88 5.81 -10.16 -8.81
CA SER A 88 6.02 -8.81 -9.33
C SER A 88 7.51 -8.51 -9.42
N THR A 89 7.89 -7.63 -10.33
CA THR A 89 9.28 -7.22 -10.52
C THR A 89 9.41 -5.71 -10.38
N LEU A 90 10.47 -5.28 -9.70
CA LEU A 90 10.83 -3.87 -9.57
C LEU A 90 12.15 -3.64 -10.31
N GLU A 91 12.09 -2.86 -11.39
CA GLU A 91 13.26 -2.51 -12.20
C GLU A 91 13.71 -1.07 -11.89
N ILE A 92 14.88 -0.93 -11.27
CA ILE A 92 15.47 0.38 -10.99
C ILE A 92 16.24 0.85 -12.22
N GLN A 93 15.83 1.97 -12.80
CA GLN A 93 16.45 2.52 -14.00
C GLN A 93 17.55 3.53 -13.64
N ASN A 94 17.27 4.43 -12.70
CA ASN A 94 18.21 5.44 -12.22
C ASN A 94 17.77 5.99 -10.84
N GLY A 95 18.48 6.99 -10.31
CA GLY A 95 18.21 7.57 -8.98
C GLY A 95 16.84 8.26 -8.81
N THR A 96 16.04 8.37 -9.87
CA THR A 96 14.71 9.00 -9.85
C THR A 96 13.59 8.16 -10.46
N HIS A 97 13.92 7.04 -11.13
CA HIS A 97 12.95 6.23 -11.88
C HIS A 97 13.12 4.74 -11.58
N ALA A 98 11.97 4.09 -11.34
CA ALA A 98 11.84 2.64 -11.28
C ALA A 98 10.49 2.24 -11.89
N PHE A 99 10.43 1.06 -12.52
CA PHE A 99 9.22 0.46 -13.05
C PHE A 99 8.80 -0.71 -12.18
N TYR A 100 7.50 -0.82 -11.91
CA TYR A 100 6.90 -1.93 -11.20
C TYR A 100 5.98 -2.70 -12.16
N HIS A 101 6.18 -4.00 -12.25
CA HIS A 101 5.41 -4.93 -13.09
C HIS A 101 4.72 -5.97 -12.20
#